data_AF-A0A3D4MCA5-F1
#
_entry.id   AF-A0A3D4MCA5-F1
#
_cell.length_a   1.000
_cell.length_b   1.000
_cell.length_c   1.000
_cell.angle_alpha   90.00
_cell.angle_beta   90.00
_cell.angle_gamma   90.00
#
_symmetry.space_group_name_H-M   'P 1'
#
loop_
_entity.id
_entity.type
_entity.pdbx_description
1 polymer ?
#
loop_
_entity_poly.entity_id
_entity_poly.type
_entity_poly.pdbx_seq_one_letter_code
_entity_poly.pdbx_strand_id
1 'polypeptide(L)'
;ALPISSLEAQIAGIADDIAYNSHDLDDGLSAGMFSLKDLEQVDWVAAIMHEKRKTWPNIDNYRLTQETIRDVMGVYVIDVLGETKKRLAALKPQTADDIRHAKQQTVAMSEDLRKKDRQLRDFLWAHFYRHHQVSRVRRKVFQCVQDLFAVFMEHRRCLPPEWQAQIENTPKGWKAKDWHARSVADYIASMTDRLALLEHKELFDTYQMMR
;
A
#
# COMPACT_ATOMS: atom_id res chain seq x y z
N ALA A 1 9.63 26.77 0.13
CA ALA A 1 8.92 25.47 0.00
C ALA A 1 9.99 24.40 -0.13
N LEU A 2 9.82 23.25 0.52
CA LEU A 2 10.73 22.12 0.29
C LEU A 2 10.64 21.68 -1.18
N PRO A 3 11.76 21.29 -1.81
CA PRO A 3 11.74 20.80 -3.18
C PRO A 3 10.85 19.55 -3.27
N ILE A 4 10.10 19.43 -4.37
CA ILE A 4 9.36 18.22 -4.68
C ILE A 4 10.32 17.12 -5.19
N SER A 5 9.90 15.86 -5.11
CA SER A 5 10.68 14.72 -5.56
C SER A 5 11.06 14.80 -7.05
N SER A 6 12.09 14.06 -7.47
CA SER A 6 12.44 13.96 -8.90
C SER A 6 11.28 13.39 -9.73
N LEU A 7 11.35 13.54 -11.06
CA LEU A 7 10.32 13.04 -11.94
C LEU A 7 10.15 11.51 -11.80
N GLU A 8 11.25 10.77 -11.74
CA GLU A 8 11.28 9.32 -11.56
C GLU A 8 10.68 8.90 -10.22
N ALA A 9 10.97 9.63 -9.14
CA ALA A 9 10.38 9.37 -7.83
C ALA A 9 8.87 9.63 -7.83
N GLN A 10 8.40 10.66 -8.55
CA GLN A 10 6.96 10.90 -8.73
C GLN A 10 6.30 9.80 -9.58
N ILE A 11 6.97 9.31 -10.64
CA ILE A 11 6.50 8.17 -11.45
C ILE A 11 6.42 6.91 -10.59
N ALA A 12 7.44 6.62 -9.79
CA ALA A 12 7.45 5.46 -8.91
C ALA A 12 6.29 5.51 -7.92
N GLY A 13 6.05 6.67 -7.28
CA GLY A 13 4.94 6.83 -6.35
C GLY A 13 3.56 6.60 -6.97
N ILE A 14 3.30 7.19 -8.15
CA ILE A 14 1.99 7.00 -8.80
C ILE A 14 1.82 5.60 -9.38
N ALA A 15 2.90 4.98 -9.87
CA ALA A 15 2.86 3.62 -10.37
C ALA A 15 2.56 2.61 -9.25
N ASP A 16 3.11 2.85 -8.06
CA ASP A 16 2.80 2.07 -6.85
C ASP A 16 1.32 2.18 -6.49
N ASP A 17 0.77 3.41 -6.44
CA ASP A 17 -0.67 3.64 -6.18
C ASP A 17 -1.57 2.89 -7.19
N ILE A 18 -1.21 2.91 -8.48
CA ILE A 18 -1.94 2.20 -9.55
C ILE A 18 -1.85 0.68 -9.37
N ALA A 19 -0.66 0.18 -9.05
CA ALA A 19 -0.43 -1.24 -8.84
C ALA A 19 -1.23 -1.74 -7.63
N TYR A 20 -1.21 -1.02 -6.50
CA TYR A 20 -2.00 -1.37 -5.31
C TYR A 20 -3.49 -1.45 -5.60
N ASN A 21 -4.09 -0.42 -6.19
CA ASN A 21 -5.53 -0.44 -6.50
C ASN A 21 -5.91 -1.62 -7.40
N SER A 22 -5.05 -1.96 -8.36
CA SER A 22 -5.32 -3.04 -9.32
C SER A 22 -5.11 -4.43 -8.71
N HIS A 23 -4.11 -4.58 -7.85
CA HIS A 23 -3.89 -5.81 -7.08
C HIS A 23 -5.01 -6.06 -6.08
N ASP A 24 -5.46 -5.03 -5.36
CA ASP A 24 -6.59 -5.15 -4.43
C ASP A 24 -7.88 -5.56 -5.15
N LEU A 25 -8.07 -5.09 -6.39
CA LEU A 25 -9.19 -5.49 -7.22
C LEU A 25 -9.11 -6.99 -7.59
N ASP A 26 -7.94 -7.47 -7.99
CA ASP A 26 -7.70 -8.88 -8.33
C ASP A 26 -7.84 -9.79 -7.10
N ASP A 27 -7.20 -9.41 -5.99
CA ASP A 27 -7.24 -10.14 -4.73
C ASP A 27 -8.66 -10.19 -4.17
N GLY A 28 -9.40 -9.09 -4.24
CA GLY A 28 -10.78 -9.01 -3.78
C GLY A 28 -11.72 -9.93 -4.57
N LEU A 29 -11.59 -9.99 -5.90
CA LEU A 29 -12.35 -10.89 -6.76
C LEU A 29 -11.92 -12.35 -6.55
N SER A 30 -10.62 -12.62 -6.51
CA SER A 30 -10.06 -13.96 -6.35
C SER A 30 -10.39 -14.57 -4.98
N ALA A 31 -10.42 -13.75 -3.93
CA ALA A 31 -10.82 -14.16 -2.58
C ALA A 31 -12.35 -14.19 -2.39
N GLY A 32 -13.14 -13.82 -3.40
CA GLY A 32 -14.60 -13.78 -3.34
C GLY A 32 -15.14 -12.77 -2.33
N MET A 33 -14.39 -11.71 -2.01
CA MET A 33 -14.86 -10.64 -1.11
C MET A 33 -15.95 -9.79 -1.75
N PHE A 34 -15.93 -9.69 -3.08
CA PHE A 34 -16.99 -9.14 -3.90
C PHE A 34 -17.00 -9.85 -5.27
N SER A 35 -18.10 -9.73 -5.98
CA SER A 35 -18.30 -10.33 -7.30
C SER A 35 -18.14 -9.31 -8.43
N LEU A 36 -18.04 -9.80 -9.66
CA LEU A 36 -18.12 -8.96 -10.86
C LEU A 36 -19.42 -8.13 -10.90
N LYS A 37 -20.53 -8.66 -10.35
CA LYS A 37 -21.79 -7.93 -10.28
C LYS A 37 -21.71 -6.75 -9.30
N ASP A 38 -21.02 -6.93 -8.17
CA ASP A 38 -20.85 -5.84 -7.20
C ASP A 38 -19.99 -4.71 -7.79
N LEU A 39 -19.01 -5.06 -8.63
CA LEU A 39 -18.12 -4.12 -9.32
C LEU A 39 -18.85 -3.23 -10.34
N GLU A 40 -20.06 -3.60 -10.77
CA GLU A 40 -20.92 -2.75 -11.61
C GLU A 40 -21.33 -1.44 -10.91
N GLN A 41 -21.15 -1.32 -9.59
CA GLN A 41 -21.34 -0.07 -8.83
C GLN A 41 -20.28 1.00 -9.15
N VAL A 42 -19.17 0.60 -9.78
CA VAL A 42 -18.12 1.53 -10.24
C VAL A 42 -18.34 1.79 -11.72
N ASP A 43 -19.03 2.88 -12.05
CA ASP A 43 -19.60 3.13 -13.40
C ASP A 43 -18.60 2.96 -14.54
N TRP A 44 -17.39 3.50 -14.37
CA TRP A 44 -16.36 3.44 -15.41
C TRP A 44 -15.76 2.04 -15.58
N VAL A 45 -15.74 1.23 -14.51
CA VAL A 45 -15.33 -0.19 -14.57
C VAL A 45 -16.46 -1.04 -15.16
N ALA A 46 -17.71 -0.74 -14.81
CA ALA A 46 -18.89 -1.36 -15.41
C ALA A 46 -18.89 -1.15 -16.94
N ALA A 47 -18.57 0.06 -17.39
CA ALA A 47 -18.45 0.36 -18.82
C ALA A 47 -17.39 -0.49 -19.52
N ILE A 48 -16.21 -0.67 -18.90
CA ILE A 48 -15.16 -1.57 -19.40
C ILE A 48 -15.72 -3.00 -19.52
N MET A 49 -16.33 -3.51 -18.44
CA MET A 49 -16.90 -4.86 -18.43
C MET A 49 -17.97 -5.07 -19.49
N HIS A 50 -18.84 -4.09 -19.71
CA HIS A 50 -19.87 -4.15 -20.74
C HIS A 50 -19.29 -4.19 -22.15
N GLU A 51 -18.28 -3.36 -22.46
CA GLU A 51 -17.60 -3.38 -23.75
C GLU A 51 -16.84 -4.71 -23.97
N LYS A 52 -16.23 -5.28 -22.92
CA LYS A 52 -15.62 -6.63 -22.99
C LYS A 52 -16.69 -7.69 -23.30
N ARG A 53 -17.82 -7.71 -22.59
CA ARG A 53 -18.91 -8.67 -22.85
C ARG A 53 -19.52 -8.51 -24.24
N LYS A 54 -19.58 -7.29 -24.79
CA LYS A 54 -20.04 -7.03 -26.16
C LYS A 54 -19.06 -7.56 -27.20
N THR A 55 -17.77 -7.36 -26.98
CA THR A 55 -16.70 -7.84 -27.87
C THR A 55 -16.57 -9.37 -27.81
N TRP A 56 -16.73 -9.95 -26.63
CA TRP A 56 -16.65 -11.39 -26.38
C TRP A 56 -17.90 -11.90 -25.61
N PRO A 57 -19.01 -12.19 -26.31
CA PRO A 57 -20.29 -12.57 -25.68
C PRO A 57 -20.23 -13.82 -24.78
N ASN A 58 -19.29 -14.73 -25.07
CA ASN A 58 -19.12 -15.99 -24.33
C ASN A 58 -17.90 -15.98 -23.39
N ILE A 59 -17.39 -14.80 -23.02
CA ILE A 59 -16.26 -14.68 -22.09
C ILE A 59 -16.64 -15.25 -20.72
N ASP A 60 -15.81 -16.15 -20.19
CA ASP A 60 -15.99 -16.65 -18.84
C ASP A 60 -15.57 -15.60 -17.79
N ASN A 61 -16.04 -15.76 -16.56
CA ASN A 61 -15.82 -14.78 -15.49
C ASN A 61 -14.33 -14.61 -15.13
N TYR A 62 -13.52 -15.66 -15.25
CA TYR A 62 -12.09 -15.57 -14.95
C TYR A 62 -11.39 -14.69 -15.99
N ARG A 63 -11.62 -14.95 -17.29
CA ARG A 63 -11.09 -14.10 -18.38
C ARG A 63 -11.63 -12.68 -18.32
N LEU A 64 -12.92 -12.51 -18.01
CA LEU A 64 -13.52 -11.19 -17.87
C LEU A 64 -12.87 -10.39 -16.74
N THR A 65 -12.56 -11.04 -15.61
CA THR A 65 -11.84 -10.42 -14.48
C THR A 65 -10.47 -9.91 -14.93
N GLN A 66 -9.65 -10.80 -15.51
CA GLN A 66 -8.29 -10.48 -15.94
C GLN A 66 -8.27 -9.37 -17.01
N GLU A 67 -9.20 -9.41 -17.96
CA GLU A 67 -9.32 -8.38 -19.01
C GLU A 67 -9.85 -7.05 -18.47
N THR A 68 -10.72 -7.08 -17.44
CA THR A 68 -11.19 -5.86 -16.78
C THR A 68 -10.06 -5.19 -16.00
N ILE A 69 -9.28 -5.96 -15.23
CA ILE A 69 -8.13 -5.45 -14.47
C ILE A 69 -7.07 -4.86 -15.41
N ARG A 70 -6.78 -5.55 -16.53
CA ARG A 70 -5.88 -5.05 -17.57
C ARG A 70 -6.32 -3.69 -18.11
N ASP A 71 -7.60 -3.53 -18.45
CA ASP A 71 -8.11 -2.29 -19.02
C ASP A 71 -8.22 -1.18 -17.97
N VAL A 72 -8.53 -1.52 -16.71
CA VAL A 72 -8.46 -0.61 -15.56
C VAL A 72 -7.05 -0.03 -15.43
N MET A 73 -6.01 -0.88 -15.39
CA MET A 73 -4.61 -0.42 -15.40
C MET A 73 -4.31 0.46 -16.63
N GLY A 74 -4.82 0.07 -17.81
CA GLY A 74 -4.68 0.82 -19.05
C GLY A 74 -5.22 2.25 -18.96
N VAL A 75 -6.41 2.42 -18.36
CA VAL A 75 -7.02 3.74 -18.12
C VAL A 75 -6.11 4.61 -17.25
N TYR A 76 -5.59 4.07 -16.15
CA TYR A 76 -4.66 4.80 -15.29
C TYR A 76 -3.38 5.22 -16.03
N VAL A 77 -2.73 4.28 -16.71
CA VAL A 77 -1.44 4.52 -17.39
C VAL A 77 -1.59 5.55 -18.51
N ILE A 78 -2.62 5.44 -19.33
CA ILE A 78 -2.85 6.36 -20.46
C ILE A 78 -3.10 7.78 -19.96
N ASP A 79 -3.94 7.94 -18.94
CA ASP A 79 -4.26 9.25 -18.36
C ASP A 79 -3.04 9.90 -17.70
N VAL A 80 -2.34 9.17 -16.83
CA VAL A 80 -1.15 9.69 -16.14
C VAL A 80 -0.07 10.09 -17.13
N LEU A 81 0.14 9.30 -18.19
CA LEU A 81 1.08 9.66 -19.25
C LEU A 81 0.65 10.95 -19.97
N GLY A 82 -0.64 11.08 -20.30
CA GLY A 82 -1.20 12.25 -20.96
C GLY A 82 -1.09 13.52 -20.12
N GLU A 83 -1.54 13.46 -18.87
CA GLU A 83 -1.50 14.59 -17.93
C GLU A 83 -0.06 14.99 -17.60
N THR A 84 0.84 14.02 -17.43
CA THR A 84 2.28 14.30 -17.20
C THR A 84 2.90 15.03 -18.39
N LYS A 85 2.63 14.58 -19.62
CA LYS A 85 3.10 15.27 -20.84
C LYS A 85 2.59 16.71 -20.92
N LYS A 86 1.31 16.92 -20.62
CA LYS A 86 0.69 18.26 -20.59
C LYS A 86 1.37 19.17 -19.56
N ARG A 87 1.63 18.66 -18.35
CA ARG A 87 2.31 19.41 -17.29
C ARG A 87 3.76 19.74 -17.63
N LEU A 88 4.50 18.79 -18.20
CA LEU A 88 5.86 19.02 -18.70
C LEU A 88 5.89 20.09 -19.79
N ALA A 89 4.96 20.05 -20.75
CA ALA A 89 4.87 21.04 -21.82
C ALA A 89 4.58 22.45 -21.29
N ALA A 90 3.80 22.57 -20.21
CA ALA A 90 3.53 23.84 -19.54
C ALA A 90 4.73 24.34 -18.72
N LEU A 91 5.42 23.44 -18.02
CA LEU A 91 6.55 23.76 -17.15
C LEU A 91 7.83 24.07 -17.94
N LYS A 92 8.03 23.44 -19.10
CA LYS A 92 9.22 23.55 -19.96
C LYS A 92 10.56 23.41 -19.22
N PRO A 93 10.72 22.38 -18.37
CA PRO A 93 11.96 22.18 -17.61
C PRO A 93 13.13 21.96 -18.56
N GLN A 94 14.28 22.56 -18.26
CA GLN A 94 15.55 22.35 -18.96
C GLN A 94 16.45 21.38 -18.19
N THR A 95 16.25 21.29 -16.86
CA THR A 95 17.02 20.43 -15.96
C THR A 95 16.12 19.63 -15.03
N ALA A 96 16.65 18.56 -14.44
CA ALA A 96 15.95 17.81 -13.40
C ALA A 96 15.68 18.64 -12.14
N ASP A 97 16.48 19.70 -11.89
CA ASP A 97 16.28 20.60 -10.76
C ASP A 97 15.07 21.52 -10.98
N ASP A 98 14.72 21.85 -12.22
CA ASP A 98 13.50 22.60 -12.52
C ASP A 98 12.24 21.83 -12.10
N ILE A 99 12.26 20.50 -12.21
CA ILE A 99 11.19 19.63 -11.69
C ILE A 99 11.14 19.72 -10.15
N ARG A 100 12.28 19.59 -9.48
CA ARG A 100 12.36 19.63 -8.00
C ARG A 100 11.91 20.98 -7.43
N HIS A 101 12.09 22.06 -8.17
CA HIS A 101 11.66 23.40 -7.77
C HIS A 101 10.30 23.81 -8.33
N ALA A 102 9.58 22.90 -9.01
CA ALA A 102 8.24 23.18 -9.50
C ALA A 102 7.25 23.40 -8.34
N LYS A 103 6.23 24.23 -8.58
CA LYS A 103 5.21 24.56 -7.57
C LYS A 103 4.25 23.40 -7.26
N GLN A 104 4.17 22.42 -8.15
CA GLN A 104 3.26 21.28 -8.07
C GLN A 104 3.90 20.05 -8.70
N GLN A 105 3.41 18.86 -8.32
CA GLN A 105 3.83 17.62 -8.95
C GLN A 105 3.59 17.64 -10.45
N THR A 106 4.61 17.20 -11.19
CA THR A 106 4.62 17.11 -12.64
C THR A 106 3.94 15.84 -13.12
N VAL A 107 4.07 14.76 -12.36
CA VAL A 107 3.37 13.49 -12.60
C VAL A 107 2.13 13.45 -11.75
N ALA A 108 0.97 13.29 -12.39
CA ALA A 108 -0.30 13.24 -11.68
C ALA A 108 -1.38 12.60 -12.55
N MET A 109 -2.42 12.09 -11.89
CA MET A 109 -3.71 11.82 -12.51
C MET A 109 -4.38 13.13 -12.92
N SER A 110 -5.08 13.10 -14.04
CA SER A 110 -5.99 14.17 -14.44
C SER A 110 -7.13 14.33 -13.42
N GLU A 111 -7.85 15.45 -13.48
CA GLU A 111 -9.00 15.67 -12.60
C GLU A 111 -10.11 14.61 -12.82
N ASP A 112 -10.28 14.18 -14.06
CA ASP A 112 -11.25 13.15 -14.43
C ASP A 112 -10.86 11.78 -13.85
N LEU A 113 -9.60 11.37 -14.03
CA LEU A 113 -9.12 10.11 -13.44
C LEU A 113 -9.17 10.14 -11.91
N ARG A 114 -8.90 11.27 -11.26
CA ARG A 114 -9.05 11.38 -9.79
C ARG A 114 -10.47 11.11 -9.30
N LYS A 115 -11.50 11.44 -10.10
CA LYS A 115 -12.91 11.14 -9.77
C LYS A 115 -13.18 9.64 -9.90
N LYS A 116 -12.71 9.03 -10.99
CA LYS A 116 -12.79 7.57 -11.23
C LYS A 116 -12.06 6.77 -10.17
N ASP A 117 -10.85 7.19 -9.82
CA ASP A 117 -10.02 6.60 -8.77
C ASP A 117 -10.71 6.63 -7.41
N ARG A 118 -11.31 7.78 -7.05
CA ARG A 118 -12.10 7.90 -5.82
C ARG A 118 -13.27 6.92 -5.81
N GLN A 119 -14.01 6.80 -6.91
CA GLN A 119 -15.12 5.86 -7.00
C GLN A 119 -14.67 4.40 -6.78
N LEU A 120 -13.55 4.00 -7.40
CA LEU A 120 -13.00 2.66 -7.22
C LEU A 120 -12.50 2.44 -5.79
N ARG A 121 -11.81 3.42 -5.21
CA ARG A 121 -11.32 3.34 -3.83
C ARG A 121 -12.44 3.28 -2.80
N ASP A 122 -13.52 4.05 -2.99
CA ASP A 122 -14.69 4.01 -2.12
C ASP A 122 -15.35 2.62 -2.17
N PHE A 123 -15.43 2.01 -3.36
CA PHE A 123 -15.90 0.63 -3.51
C PHE A 123 -14.99 -0.37 -2.79
N LEU A 124 -13.68 -0.35 -3.03
CA LEU A 124 -12.72 -1.23 -2.35
C LEU A 124 -12.76 -1.03 -0.83
N TRP A 125 -12.95 0.19 -0.36
CA TRP A 125 -13.11 0.48 1.06
C TRP A 125 -14.34 -0.21 1.67
N ALA A 126 -15.48 -0.14 0.98
CA ALA A 126 -16.72 -0.74 1.44
C ALA A 126 -16.71 -2.27 1.39
N HIS A 127 -16.13 -2.85 0.33
CA HIS A 127 -16.27 -4.27 0.00
C HIS A 127 -15.04 -5.13 0.34
N PHE A 128 -13.83 -4.57 0.32
CA PHE A 128 -12.58 -5.30 0.58
C PHE A 128 -12.02 -4.97 1.96
N TYR A 129 -11.64 -3.72 2.21
CA TYR A 129 -10.91 -3.35 3.44
C TYR A 129 -11.75 -3.47 4.72
N ARG A 130 -13.07 -3.26 4.62
CA ARG A 130 -14.02 -3.44 5.73
C ARG A 130 -14.60 -4.84 5.82
N HIS A 131 -14.18 -5.76 4.97
CA HIS A 131 -14.64 -7.13 5.02
C HIS A 131 -14.31 -7.77 6.39
N HIS A 132 -15.23 -8.58 6.90
CA HIS A 132 -15.12 -9.10 8.28
C HIS A 132 -13.87 -9.97 8.48
N GLN A 133 -13.43 -10.68 7.44
CA GLN A 133 -12.21 -11.51 7.49
C GLN A 133 -10.95 -10.65 7.60
N VAL A 134 -10.85 -9.61 6.77
CA VAL A 134 -9.74 -8.63 6.79
C VAL A 134 -9.70 -7.92 8.14
N SER A 135 -10.86 -7.50 8.65
CA SER A 135 -10.96 -6.84 9.96
C SER A 135 -10.47 -7.72 11.11
N ARG A 136 -10.80 -9.02 11.10
CA ARG A 136 -10.34 -9.99 12.11
C ARG A 136 -8.83 -10.20 12.05
N VAL A 137 -8.25 -10.33 10.85
CA VAL A 137 -6.80 -10.46 10.68
C VAL A 137 -6.10 -9.19 11.15
N ARG A 138 -6.58 -8.02 10.71
CA ARG A 138 -6.05 -6.71 11.12
C ARG A 138 -6.01 -6.56 12.63
N ARG A 139 -7.10 -6.90 13.34
CA ARG A 139 -7.14 -6.82 14.80
C ARG A 139 -6.04 -7.65 15.47
N LYS A 140 -5.79 -8.87 14.98
CA LYS A 140 -4.76 -9.78 15.51
C LYS A 140 -3.35 -9.26 15.24
N VAL A 141 -3.08 -8.82 14.02
CA VAL A 141 -1.76 -8.30 13.62
C VAL A 141 -1.43 -7.01 14.38
N PHE A 142 -2.40 -6.11 14.55
CA PHE A 142 -2.22 -4.91 15.38
C PHE A 142 -1.90 -5.25 16.83
N GLN A 143 -2.59 -6.23 17.41
CA GLN A 143 -2.31 -6.68 18.78
C GLN A 143 -0.89 -7.24 18.88
N CYS A 144 -0.46 -8.09 17.94
CA CYS A 144 0.88 -8.64 17.89
C CYS A 144 1.96 -7.54 17.94
N VAL A 145 1.85 -6.53 17.07
CA VAL A 145 2.80 -5.41 17.03
C VAL A 145 2.79 -4.59 18.32
N GLN A 146 1.60 -4.33 18.89
CA GLN A 146 1.46 -3.59 20.16
C GLN A 146 2.09 -4.33 21.33
N ASP A 147 1.85 -5.64 21.43
CA ASP A 147 2.39 -6.50 22.48
C ASP A 147 3.90 -6.61 22.39
N LEU A 148 4.44 -6.84 21.18
CA LEU A 148 5.89 -6.88 20.92
C LEU A 148 6.54 -5.54 21.29
N PHE A 149 5.96 -4.41 20.85
CA PHE A 149 6.50 -3.10 21.19
C PHE A 149 6.48 -2.86 22.70
N ALA A 150 5.38 -3.19 23.38
CA ALA A 150 5.25 -3.00 24.81
C ALA A 150 6.28 -3.83 25.60
N VAL A 151 6.40 -5.13 25.30
CA VAL A 151 7.33 -6.00 26.04
C VAL A 151 8.79 -5.62 25.82
N PHE A 152 9.19 -5.21 24.62
CA PHE A 152 10.56 -4.77 24.38
C PHE A 152 10.87 -3.42 25.02
N MET A 153 9.89 -2.51 25.10
CA MET A 153 10.03 -1.24 25.81
C MET A 153 10.17 -1.43 27.33
N GLU A 154 9.47 -2.41 27.91
CA GLU A 154 9.50 -2.70 29.34
C GLU A 154 10.68 -3.60 29.73
N HIS A 155 11.00 -4.58 28.89
CA HIS A 155 11.96 -5.64 29.16
C HIS A 155 12.94 -5.80 28.00
N ARG A 156 13.94 -4.92 27.94
CA ARG A 156 15.00 -4.94 26.92
C ARG A 156 15.70 -6.30 26.73
N ARG A 157 15.75 -7.15 27.78
CA ARG A 157 16.36 -8.49 27.72
C ARG A 157 15.58 -9.49 26.86
N CYS A 158 14.34 -9.17 26.49
CA CYS A 158 13.56 -9.96 25.55
C CYS A 158 13.96 -9.70 24.09
N LEU A 159 14.74 -8.65 23.80
CA LEU A 159 15.29 -8.42 22.46
C LEU A 159 16.48 -9.33 22.17
N PRO A 160 16.81 -9.59 20.90
CA PRO A 160 18.07 -10.23 20.54
C PRO A 160 19.30 -9.43 21.02
N PRO A 161 20.43 -10.09 21.36
CA PRO A 161 21.61 -9.43 21.92
C PRO A 161 22.15 -8.25 21.08
N GLU A 162 22.12 -8.36 19.76
CA GLU A 162 22.57 -7.30 18.85
C GLU A 162 21.73 -6.02 18.96
N TRP A 163 20.41 -6.16 19.15
CA TRP A 163 19.49 -5.03 19.34
C TRP A 163 19.59 -4.45 20.75
N GLN A 164 19.88 -5.29 21.76
CA GLN A 164 20.20 -4.81 23.10
C GLN A 164 21.44 -3.91 23.07
N ALA A 165 22.51 -4.34 22.41
CA ALA A 165 23.73 -3.55 22.26
C ALA A 165 23.49 -2.23 21.48
N GLN A 166 22.61 -2.23 20.48
CA GLN A 166 22.24 -1.01 19.76
C GLN A 166 21.55 0.01 20.67
N ILE A 167 20.66 -0.43 21.55
CA ILE A 167 19.94 0.44 22.50
C ILE A 167 20.91 1.08 23.50
N GLU A 168 21.91 0.33 23.97
CA GLU A 168 22.93 0.84 24.89
C GLU A 168 23.81 1.94 24.26
N ASN A 169 23.98 1.91 22.94
CA ASN A 169 24.77 2.89 22.18
C ASN A 169 23.90 4.04 21.67
N THR A 170 23.34 4.85 22.59
CA THR A 170 22.51 6.01 22.23
C THR A 170 23.31 7.07 21.44
N PRO A 171 22.92 7.42 20.20
CA PRO A 171 23.60 8.44 19.40
C PRO A 171 23.52 9.84 20.03
N LYS A 172 24.54 10.65 19.77
CA LYS A 172 24.56 12.06 20.21
C LYS A 172 23.35 12.81 19.68
N GLY A 173 22.64 13.51 20.56
CA GLY A 173 21.44 14.28 20.23
C GLY A 173 20.12 13.51 20.43
N TRP A 174 20.16 12.21 20.73
CA TRP A 174 18.99 11.44 21.14
C TRP A 174 18.87 11.34 22.66
N LYS A 175 17.63 11.35 23.16
CA LYS A 175 17.35 10.89 24.53
C LYS A 175 17.33 9.37 24.54
N ALA A 176 17.90 8.75 25.57
CA ALA A 176 17.98 7.28 25.68
C ALA A 176 16.62 6.59 25.53
N LYS A 177 15.55 7.17 26.10
CA LYS A 177 14.17 6.63 25.96
C LYS A 177 13.67 6.67 24.52
N ASP A 178 13.91 7.77 23.82
CA ASP A 178 13.45 7.95 22.44
C ASP A 178 14.26 7.07 21.48
N TRP A 179 15.56 6.89 21.75
CA TRP A 179 16.41 5.96 21.02
C TRP A 179 16.03 4.49 21.24
N HIS A 180 15.68 4.14 22.49
CA HIS A 180 15.15 2.82 22.80
C HIS A 180 13.87 2.53 22.00
N ALA A 181 12.91 3.46 22.03
CA ALA A 181 11.67 3.34 21.25
C ALA A 181 11.92 3.24 19.74
N ARG A 182 12.87 4.02 19.20
CA ARG A 182 13.29 3.94 17.79
C ARG A 182 13.87 2.56 17.47
N SER A 183 14.79 2.07 18.28
CA SER A 183 15.46 0.78 18.05
C SER A 183 14.48 -0.39 18.14
N VAL A 184 13.53 -0.36 19.08
CA VAL A 184 12.43 -1.34 19.15
C VAL A 184 11.54 -1.27 17.90
N ALA A 185 11.17 -0.06 17.45
CA ALA A 185 10.39 0.11 16.24
C ALA A 185 11.12 -0.42 14.99
N ASP A 186 12.42 -0.15 14.88
CA ASP A 186 13.25 -0.60 13.76
C ASP A 186 13.42 -2.14 13.78
N TYR A 187 13.55 -2.74 14.97
CA TYR A 187 13.58 -4.20 15.11
C TYR A 187 12.27 -4.83 14.63
N ILE A 188 11.13 -4.36 15.13
CA ILE A 188 9.82 -4.89 14.72
C ILE A 188 9.59 -4.67 13.22
N ALA A 189 9.96 -3.51 12.67
CA ALA A 189 9.85 -3.22 11.25
C ALA A 189 10.76 -4.08 10.36
N SER A 190 11.85 -4.64 10.91
CA SER A 190 12.73 -5.58 10.22
C SER A 190 12.20 -7.01 10.16
N MET A 191 11.17 -7.33 10.96
CA MET A 191 10.59 -8.67 10.98
C MET A 191 9.74 -8.93 9.73
N THR A 192 9.81 -10.16 9.23
CA THR A 192 8.74 -10.68 8.36
C THR A 192 7.50 -10.98 9.19
N ASP A 193 6.32 -11.01 8.57
CA ASP A 193 5.06 -11.39 9.24
C ASP A 193 5.20 -12.71 10.01
N ARG A 194 5.85 -13.70 9.39
CA ARG A 194 6.08 -15.01 10.00
C ARG A 194 6.95 -14.90 11.26
N LEU A 195 8.02 -14.11 11.21
CA LEU A 195 8.89 -13.91 12.36
C LEU A 195 8.15 -13.19 13.50
N ALA A 196 7.44 -12.11 13.21
CA ALA A 196 6.68 -11.37 14.22
C ALA A 196 5.63 -12.25 14.92
N LEU A 197 4.92 -13.09 14.16
CA LEU A 197 3.94 -14.03 14.72
C LEU A 197 4.59 -15.13 15.57
N LEU A 198 5.76 -15.63 15.19
CA LEU A 198 6.49 -16.62 15.98
C LEU A 198 7.04 -16.00 17.25
N GLU A 199 7.67 -14.82 17.16
CA GLU A 199 8.21 -14.09 18.30
C GLU A 199 7.12 -13.77 19.33
N HIS A 200 5.98 -13.26 18.85
CA HIS A 200 4.81 -13.01 19.70
C HIS A 200 4.31 -14.30 20.36
N LYS A 201 4.28 -15.40 19.62
CA LYS A 201 3.89 -16.69 20.19
C LYS A 201 4.86 -17.14 21.29
N GLU A 202 6.16 -17.14 21.04
CA GLU A 202 7.17 -17.59 22.03
C GLU A 202 7.17 -16.73 23.30
N LEU A 203 6.90 -15.42 23.19
CA LEU A 203 6.90 -14.51 24.33
C LEU A 203 5.61 -14.58 25.17
N PHE A 204 4.46 -14.86 24.55
CA PHE A 204 3.15 -14.75 25.21
C PHE A 204 2.41 -16.09 25.39
N ASP A 205 2.80 -17.16 24.69
CA ASP A 205 2.22 -18.51 24.85
C ASP A 205 2.95 -19.29 25.95
N THR A 206 2.36 -19.31 27.14
CA THR A 206 2.94 -19.96 28.33
C THR A 206 3.10 -21.48 28.20
N TYR A 207 2.51 -22.13 27.19
CA TYR A 207 2.71 -23.55 26.93
C TYR A 207 4.00 -23.85 26.13
N GLN A 208 4.64 -22.83 25.55
CA GLN A 208 5.97 -22.99 24.97
C GLN A 208 7.02 -22.89 26.08
N MET A 209 7.43 -24.04 26.63
CA MET A 209 8.66 -24.09 27.43
C MET A 209 9.88 -24.08 26.51
N MET A 210 10.93 -23.38 26.93
CA MET A 210 12.24 -23.33 26.25
C MET A 210 12.63 -24.74 25.77
N ARG A 211 12.82 -24.89 24.45
CA ARG A 211 13.40 -26.10 23.86
C ARG A 211 14.90 -26.15 24.09
#